data_AF-A0A1M6AJH9-F1
#
_entry.id   AF-A0A1M6AJH9-F1
#
_cell.length_a   1.000
_cell.length_b   1.000
_cell.length_c   1.000
_cell.angle_alpha   90.00
_cell.angle_beta   90.00
_cell.angle_gamma   90.00
#
_symmetry.space_group_name_H-M   'P 1'
#
loop_
_entity.id
_entity.type
_entity.pdbx_description
1 polymer ?
#
loop_
_entity_poly.entity_id
_entity_poly.type
_entity_poly.pdbx_seq_one_letter_code
_entity_poly.pdbx_strand_id
1 'polypeptide(L)'
;MATVKVEEINLAALETQLDRICQGCDLYNSAGCKESQCLVGFARKVLSFAAQKKLLDIPGASKLLPTQDFKPYYPEQVAGAIAETCRQCRQCRDNHSPDCVIALVRSALESALLQETIDYPGSVFLYLARIKEQHPQLAALLARELQKGRT
;
A
#
# COMPACT_ATOMS: atom_id res chain seq x y z
N MET A 1 -3.95 -16.52 28.61
CA MET A 1 -3.43 -15.72 27.48
C MET A 1 -4.46 -15.80 26.36
N ALA A 2 -5.14 -14.70 26.06
CA ALA A 2 -6.13 -14.69 24.99
C ALA A 2 -5.41 -14.85 23.65
N THR A 3 -5.65 -15.96 22.95
CA THR A 3 -5.26 -16.12 21.55
C THR A 3 -6.01 -15.08 20.74
N VAL A 4 -5.34 -13.97 20.43
CA VAL A 4 -5.83 -12.99 19.46
C VAL A 4 -5.93 -13.73 18.13
N LYS A 5 -7.15 -14.06 17.72
CA LYS A 5 -7.42 -14.52 16.35
C LYS A 5 -7.14 -13.34 15.46
N VAL A 6 -6.00 -13.42 14.81
CA VAL A 6 -5.57 -12.48 13.81
C VAL A 6 -6.41 -12.77 12.55
N GLU A 7 -7.35 -11.89 12.21
CA GLU A 7 -7.98 -11.94 10.89
C GLU A 7 -6.87 -11.90 9.83
N GLU A 8 -6.87 -12.90 8.95
CA GLU A 8 -5.88 -13.06 7.90
C GLU A 8 -5.99 -11.87 6.93
N ILE A 9 -4.86 -11.25 6.63
CA ILE A 9 -4.77 -10.24 5.59
C ILE A 9 -4.99 -10.95 4.25
N ASN A 10 -5.88 -10.42 3.41
CA ASN A 10 -6.05 -10.92 2.06
C ASN A 10 -4.96 -10.37 1.12
N LEU A 11 -3.82 -11.06 1.08
CA LEU A 11 -2.70 -10.68 0.20
C LEU A 11 -3.09 -10.72 -1.29
N ALA A 12 -3.98 -11.62 -1.69
CA ALA A 12 -4.43 -11.74 -3.08
C ALA A 12 -5.27 -10.55 -3.54
N ALA A 13 -6.08 -9.96 -2.65
CA ALA A 13 -6.81 -8.74 -2.93
C ALA A 13 -5.87 -7.55 -3.19
N LEU A 14 -4.78 -7.45 -2.42
CA LEU A 14 -3.73 -6.46 -2.64
C LEU A 14 -3.00 -6.70 -3.97
N GLU A 15 -2.58 -7.94 -4.24
CA GLU A 15 -1.90 -8.30 -5.49
C GLU A 15 -2.75 -7.93 -6.72
N THR A 16 -4.07 -8.18 -6.66
CA THR A 16 -5.01 -7.80 -7.72
C THR A 16 -5.01 -6.30 -7.99
N GLN A 17 -4.87 -5.45 -6.97
CA GLN A 17 -4.76 -4.00 -7.17
C GLN A 17 -3.42 -3.61 -7.78
N LEU A 18 -2.33 -4.27 -7.37
CA LEU A 18 -0.99 -4.02 -7.94
C LEU A 18 -0.94 -4.42 -9.41
N ASP A 19 -1.56 -5.55 -9.78
CA ASP A 19 -1.69 -5.99 -11.17
C ASP A 19 -2.43 -4.95 -12.03
N ARG A 20 -3.48 -4.32 -11.52
CA ARG A 20 -4.20 -3.24 -12.24
C ARG A 20 -3.31 -2.03 -12.50
N ILE A 21 -2.48 -1.64 -11.52
CA ILE A 21 -1.52 -0.54 -11.70
C ILE A 21 -0.46 -0.93 -12.74
N CYS A 22 0.05 -2.16 -12.68
CA CYS A 22 0.99 -2.68 -13.68
C CYS A 22 0.37 -2.68 -15.08
N GLN A 23 -0.87 -3.14 -15.24
CA GLN A 23 -1.59 -3.14 -16.52
C GLN A 23 -1.79 -1.72 -17.10
N GLY A 24 -1.87 -0.70 -16.24
CA GLY A 24 -1.93 0.71 -16.65
C GLY A 24 -0.56 1.35 -16.92
N CYS A 25 0.55 0.64 -16.73
CA CYS A 25 1.88 1.19 -16.91
C CYS A 25 2.40 0.99 -18.35
N ASP A 26 2.81 2.07 -19.01
CA ASP A 26 3.30 2.04 -20.40
C ASP A 26 4.54 1.14 -20.61
N LEU A 27 5.30 0.91 -19.54
CA LEU A 27 6.50 0.07 -19.59
C LEU A 27 6.20 -1.40 -19.33
N TYR A 28 4.98 -1.77 -18.91
CA TYR A 28 4.66 -3.13 -18.51
C TYR A 28 4.83 -4.14 -19.64
N ASN A 29 5.40 -5.31 -19.34
CA ASN A 29 5.77 -6.36 -20.32
C ASN A 29 6.69 -5.89 -21.47
N SER A 30 7.36 -4.75 -21.33
CA SER A 30 8.40 -4.29 -22.24
C SER A 30 9.80 -4.50 -21.64
N ALA A 31 10.83 -4.38 -22.46
CA ALA A 31 12.22 -4.36 -22.00
C ALA A 31 12.54 -3.18 -21.05
N GLY A 32 11.69 -2.15 -21.04
CA GLY A 32 11.81 -1.00 -20.12
C GLY A 32 11.23 -1.27 -18.72
N CYS A 33 10.49 -2.37 -18.51
CA CYS A 33 9.96 -2.71 -17.19
C CYS A 33 11.10 -3.17 -16.26
N LYS A 34 11.44 -2.34 -15.27
CA LYS A 34 12.40 -2.69 -14.21
C LYS A 34 11.66 -2.90 -12.90
N GLU A 35 10.98 -4.04 -12.76
CA GLU A 35 10.15 -4.34 -11.59
C GLU A 35 10.91 -4.18 -10.27
N SER A 36 12.17 -4.62 -10.21
CA SER A 36 13.03 -4.51 -9.02
C SER A 36 13.37 -3.07 -8.60
N GLN A 37 13.09 -2.08 -9.46
CA GLN A 37 13.43 -0.67 -9.23
C GLN A 37 12.19 0.21 -9.02
N CYS A 38 10.98 -0.32 -9.18
CA CYS A 38 9.75 0.47 -9.08
C CYS A 38 8.95 0.22 -7.80
N LEU A 39 8.16 1.20 -7.37
CA LEU A 39 7.38 1.16 -6.13
C LEU A 39 6.36 0.00 -6.12
N VAL A 40 5.75 -0.29 -7.26
CA VAL A 40 4.79 -1.40 -7.38
C VAL A 40 5.51 -2.74 -7.29
N GLY A 41 6.67 -2.89 -7.93
CA GLY A 41 7.46 -4.11 -7.83
C GLY A 41 8.02 -4.35 -6.43
N PHE A 42 8.38 -3.29 -5.70
CA PHE A 42 8.66 -3.38 -4.27
C PHE A 42 7.45 -3.91 -3.49
N ALA A 43 6.27 -3.34 -3.69
CA ALA A 43 5.04 -3.78 -3.03
C ALA A 43 4.72 -5.26 -3.32
N ARG A 44 4.83 -5.69 -4.58
CA ARG A 44 4.66 -7.11 -4.96
C ARG A 44 5.67 -8.03 -4.30
N LYS A 45 6.94 -7.60 -4.22
CA LYS A 45 7.99 -8.36 -3.54
C LYS A 45 7.70 -8.52 -2.05
N VAL A 46 7.19 -7.48 -1.39
CA VAL A 46 6.72 -7.54 0.00
C VAL A 46 5.59 -8.57 0.15
N LEU A 47 4.56 -8.52 -0.70
CA LEU A 47 3.45 -9.48 -0.66
C LEU A 47 3.91 -10.93 -0.90
N SER A 48 4.76 -11.14 -1.91
CA SER A 48 5.33 -12.44 -2.24
C SER A 48 6.17 -13.00 -1.09
N PHE A 49 7.03 -12.17 -0.48
CA PHE A 49 7.82 -12.57 0.68
C PHE A 49 6.94 -12.93 1.88
N ALA A 50 5.92 -12.11 2.15
CA ALA A 50 4.96 -12.37 3.22
C ALA A 50 4.23 -13.70 3.05
N ALA A 51 3.76 -14.00 1.83
CA ALA A 51 3.09 -15.25 1.49
C ALA A 51 4.03 -16.46 1.64
N GLN A 52 5.25 -16.37 1.10
CA GLN A 52 6.24 -17.45 1.14
C GLN A 52 6.74 -17.76 2.55
N LYS A 53 6.99 -16.72 3.35
CA LYS A 53 7.56 -16.86 4.70
C LYS A 53 6.51 -16.94 5.79
N LYS A 54 5.24 -16.67 5.48
CA LYS A 54 4.13 -16.60 6.43
C LYS A 54 4.39 -15.59 7.55
N LEU A 55 4.97 -14.44 7.18
CA LEU A 55 5.31 -13.34 8.08
C LEU A 55 4.59 -12.07 7.63
N LEU A 56 4.12 -11.28 8.59
CA LEU A 56 3.39 -10.03 8.33
C LEU A 56 4.15 -8.78 8.78
N ASP A 57 5.36 -8.97 9.29
CA ASP A 57 6.32 -7.95 9.65
C ASP A 57 7.69 -8.36 9.06
N ILE A 58 8.34 -7.42 8.38
CA ILE A 58 9.60 -7.64 7.66
C ILE A 58 10.60 -6.57 8.13
N PRO A 59 11.31 -6.81 9.26
CA PRO A 59 12.14 -5.78 9.89
C PRO A 59 13.14 -5.14 8.93
N GLY A 60 13.17 -3.81 8.92
CA GLY A 60 14.05 -2.99 8.09
C GLY A 60 13.64 -2.84 6.62
N ALA A 61 12.56 -3.49 6.16
CA ALA A 61 12.12 -3.39 4.77
C ALA A 61 11.65 -1.99 4.38
N SER A 62 11.19 -1.17 5.33
CA SER A 62 10.82 0.24 5.08
C SER A 62 11.99 1.06 4.53
N LYS A 63 13.23 0.70 4.89
CA LYS A 63 14.46 1.35 4.39
C LYS A 63 14.81 0.98 2.95
N LEU A 64 14.13 -0.03 2.39
CA LEU A 64 14.35 -0.53 1.03
C LEU A 64 13.35 0.06 0.02
N LEU A 65 12.51 1.00 0.44
CA LEU A 65 11.56 1.68 -0.43
C LEU A 65 12.30 2.38 -1.59
N PRO A 66 11.92 2.12 -2.86
CA PRO A 66 12.53 2.83 -3.99
C PRO A 66 12.35 4.34 -3.90
N THR A 67 13.44 5.10 -4.01
CA THR A 67 13.42 6.58 -3.97
C THR A 67 13.65 7.23 -5.34
N GLN A 68 13.96 6.43 -6.36
CA GLN A 68 14.30 6.90 -7.70
C GLN A 68 13.33 6.38 -8.78
N ASP A 69 12.10 6.07 -8.38
CA ASP A 69 11.03 5.71 -9.30
C ASP A 69 10.22 6.95 -9.70
N PHE A 70 10.59 7.55 -10.83
CA PHE A 70 9.99 8.79 -11.32
C PHE A 70 8.95 8.58 -12.43
N LYS A 71 8.53 7.32 -12.67
CA LYS A 71 7.55 7.05 -13.71
C LYS A 71 6.18 7.63 -13.33
N PRO A 72 5.35 8.00 -14.32
CA PRO A 72 4.01 8.51 -14.02
C PRO A 72 3.12 7.41 -13.44
N TYR A 73 2.33 7.80 -12.45
CA TYR A 73 1.35 6.94 -11.79
C TYR A 73 -0.03 7.60 -11.84
N TYR A 74 -1.06 6.83 -12.16
CA TYR A 74 -2.43 7.32 -12.25
C TYR A 74 -3.11 7.31 -10.87
N PRO A 75 -3.51 8.47 -10.31
CA PRO A 75 -4.10 8.57 -8.98
C PRO A 75 -5.30 7.65 -8.75
N GLU A 76 -6.16 7.45 -9.75
CA GLU A 76 -7.36 6.63 -9.65
C GLU A 76 -7.04 5.15 -9.43
N GLN A 77 -6.00 4.64 -10.09
CA GLN A 77 -5.58 3.25 -9.94
C GLN A 77 -4.87 3.04 -8.61
N VAL A 78 -3.96 3.96 -8.26
CA VAL A 78 -3.17 3.88 -7.02
C VAL A 78 -4.06 4.08 -5.79
N ALA A 79 -5.04 4.99 -5.83
CA ALA A 79 -6.00 5.19 -4.75
C ALA A 79 -6.81 3.91 -4.46
N GLY A 80 -7.15 3.11 -5.48
CA GLY A 80 -7.79 1.82 -5.30
C GLY A 80 -6.95 0.84 -4.48
N ALA A 81 -5.65 0.78 -4.76
CA ALA A 81 -4.69 -0.03 -4.03
C ALA A 81 -4.48 0.48 -2.58
N ILE A 82 -4.32 1.79 -2.39
CA ILE A 82 -4.20 2.38 -1.04
C ILE A 82 -5.47 2.09 -0.21
N ALA A 83 -6.66 2.24 -0.80
CA ALA A 83 -7.92 1.89 -0.14
C ALA A 83 -7.98 0.41 0.27
N GLU A 84 -7.40 -0.49 -0.54
CA GLU A 84 -7.27 -1.90 -0.16
C GLU A 84 -6.34 -2.08 1.04
N THR A 85 -5.20 -1.37 1.10
CA THR A 85 -4.35 -1.40 2.30
C THR A 85 -5.09 -0.92 3.56
N CYS A 86 -6.01 0.05 3.44
CA CYS A 86 -6.86 0.48 4.53
C CYS A 86 -7.82 -0.62 4.98
N ARG A 87 -8.46 -1.35 4.05
CA ARG A 87 -9.35 -2.48 4.37
C ARG A 87 -8.61 -3.61 5.07
N GLN A 88 -7.40 -3.92 4.61
CA GLN A 88 -6.57 -5.00 5.17
C GLN A 88 -5.81 -4.59 6.44
N CYS A 89 -5.84 -3.32 6.84
CA CYS A 89 -5.13 -2.87 8.02
C CYS A 89 -5.81 -3.34 9.31
N ARG A 90 -5.04 -3.93 10.21
CA ARG A 90 -5.51 -4.36 11.54
C ARG A 90 -5.70 -3.24 12.54
N GLN A 91 -5.34 -2.01 12.17
CA GLN A 91 -5.46 -0.83 13.02
C GLN A 91 -4.77 -1.02 14.38
N CYS A 92 -3.48 -1.38 14.35
CA CYS A 92 -2.69 -1.70 15.53
C CYS A 92 -2.46 -0.52 16.51
N ARG A 93 -2.90 0.70 16.15
CA ARG A 93 -2.70 1.94 16.93
C ARG A 93 -1.23 2.12 17.32
N ASP A 94 -0.93 2.29 18.60
CA ASP A 94 0.41 2.51 19.13
C ASP A 94 1.36 1.33 18.91
N ASN A 95 0.84 0.13 18.64
CA ASN A 95 1.63 -1.05 18.26
C ASN A 95 1.89 -1.14 16.75
N HIS A 96 1.70 -0.04 16.01
CA HIS A 96 1.95 0.00 14.58
C HIS A 96 3.45 -0.18 14.29
N SER A 97 3.75 -1.05 13.32
CA SER A 97 5.08 -1.22 12.75
C SER A 97 5.10 -0.67 11.32
N PRO A 98 6.05 0.23 10.98
CA PRO A 98 6.25 0.68 9.61
C PRO A 98 6.78 -0.44 8.69
N ASP A 99 7.30 -1.52 9.29
CA ASP A 99 7.78 -2.71 8.61
C ASP A 99 6.70 -3.80 8.47
N CYS A 100 5.45 -3.52 8.89
CA CYS A 100 4.36 -4.45 8.62
C CYS A 100 4.01 -4.45 7.13
N VAL A 101 3.60 -5.61 6.61
CA VAL A 101 3.33 -5.82 5.17
C VAL A 101 2.36 -4.79 4.61
N ILE A 102 1.31 -4.42 5.37
CA ILE A 102 0.34 -3.41 4.96
C ILE A 102 0.94 -2.01 4.89
N ALA A 103 1.81 -1.66 5.86
CA ALA A 103 2.47 -0.36 5.89
C ALA A 103 3.42 -0.23 4.71
N LEU A 104 4.26 -1.24 4.48
CA LEU A 104 5.22 -1.25 3.38
C LEU A 104 4.55 -1.08 2.01
N VAL A 105 3.48 -1.83 1.75
CA VAL A 105 2.71 -1.71 0.50
C VAL A 105 2.07 -0.32 0.39
N ARG A 106 1.47 0.17 1.48
CA ARG A 106 0.85 1.50 1.51
C ARG A 106 1.86 2.61 1.23
N SER A 107 2.99 2.63 1.94
CA SER A 107 4.03 3.64 1.77
C SER A 107 4.60 3.64 0.35
N ALA A 108 4.74 2.48 -0.29
CA ALA A 108 5.15 2.41 -1.70
C ALA A 108 4.13 3.07 -2.63
N LEU A 109 2.84 2.86 -2.38
CA LEU A 109 1.76 3.45 -3.17
C LEU A 109 1.59 4.95 -2.88
N GLU A 110 1.79 5.38 -1.64
CA GLU A 110 1.81 6.80 -1.26
C GLU A 110 2.95 7.53 -1.95
N SER A 111 4.18 6.98 -1.94
CA SER A 111 5.33 7.55 -2.65
C SER A 111 5.14 7.65 -4.16
N ALA A 112 4.19 6.90 -4.74
CA ALA A 112 3.86 7.00 -6.15
C ALA A 112 3.03 8.26 -6.48
N LEU A 113 2.36 8.85 -5.48
CA LEU A 113 1.48 10.02 -5.63
C LEU A 113 1.98 11.25 -4.89
N LEU A 114 2.76 11.07 -3.83
CA LEU A 114 3.11 12.10 -2.85
C LEU A 114 4.61 12.30 -2.80
N GLN A 115 5.03 13.55 -2.69
CA GLN A 115 6.43 13.92 -2.52
C GLN A 115 6.89 13.82 -1.05
N GLU A 116 5.93 13.74 -0.13
CA GLU A 116 6.15 13.67 1.32
C GLU A 116 5.55 12.38 1.90
N THR A 117 6.11 11.94 3.03
CA THR A 117 5.60 10.77 3.74
C THR A 117 4.45 11.16 4.66
N ILE A 118 3.34 10.44 4.60
CA ILE A 118 2.24 10.57 5.55
C ILE A 118 2.48 9.61 6.70
N ASP A 119 2.70 10.13 7.90
CA ASP A 119 2.80 9.29 9.10
C ASP A 119 1.47 8.53 9.31
N TYR A 120 1.54 7.20 9.43
CA TYR A 120 0.37 6.35 9.64
C TYR A 120 0.22 6.00 11.13
N PRO A 121 -0.80 6.52 11.83
CA PRO A 121 -0.91 6.39 13.29
C PRO A 121 -1.51 5.05 13.75
N GLY A 122 -1.44 4.00 12.93
CA GLY A 122 -2.10 2.73 13.25
C GLY A 122 -3.63 2.79 13.22
N SER A 123 -4.24 3.82 12.63
CA SER A 123 -5.69 4.01 12.52
C SER A 123 -6.07 4.50 11.14
N VAL A 124 -6.99 3.80 10.46
CA VAL A 124 -7.46 4.20 9.13
C VAL A 124 -8.21 5.53 9.20
N PHE A 125 -9.03 5.75 10.22
CA PHE A 125 -9.76 7.00 10.38
C PHE A 125 -8.83 8.21 10.52
N LEU A 126 -7.84 8.12 11.44
CA LEU A 126 -6.88 9.21 11.64
C LEU A 126 -5.99 9.42 10.43
N TYR A 127 -5.58 8.35 9.75
CA TYR A 127 -4.85 8.42 8.48
C TYR A 127 -5.64 9.20 7.42
N LEU A 128 -6.92 8.88 7.20
CA LEU A 128 -7.75 9.59 6.23
C LEU A 128 -7.96 11.06 6.61
N ALA A 129 -8.04 11.39 7.90
CA ALA A 129 -8.08 12.77 8.36
C ALA A 129 -6.80 13.53 8.00
N ARG A 130 -5.62 12.94 8.24
CA ARG A 130 -4.32 13.53 7.87
C ARG A 130 -4.18 13.74 6.36
N ILE A 131 -4.56 12.74 5.55
CA ILE A 131 -4.56 12.90 4.09
C ILE A 131 -5.52 14.03 3.69
N LYS A 132 -6.70 14.14 4.31
CA LYS A 132 -7.66 15.19 3.96
C LYS A 132 -7.11 16.60 4.23
N GLU A 133 -6.35 16.76 5.31
CA GLU A 133 -5.73 18.04 5.67
C GLU A 133 -4.66 18.46 4.66
N GLN A 134 -3.85 17.53 4.17
CA GLN A 134 -2.71 17.81 3.29
C GLN A 134 -3.03 17.67 1.80
N HIS A 135 -3.85 16.67 1.44
CA HIS A 135 -4.14 16.19 0.09
C HIS A 135 -5.65 15.91 -0.10
N PRO A 136 -6.54 16.93 -0.04
CA PRO A 136 -7.99 16.75 -0.01
C PRO A 136 -8.57 16.02 -1.24
N GLN A 137 -7.93 16.17 -2.42
CA GLN A 137 -8.34 15.46 -3.64
C GLN A 137 -8.08 13.96 -3.53
N LEU A 138 -6.89 13.57 -3.05
CA LEU A 138 -6.56 12.17 -2.78
C LEU A 138 -7.48 11.59 -1.71
N ALA A 139 -7.76 12.33 -0.63
CA ALA A 139 -8.71 11.89 0.40
C ALA A 139 -10.11 11.61 -0.17
N ALA A 140 -10.60 12.45 -1.09
CA ALA A 140 -11.88 12.23 -1.76
C ALA A 140 -11.87 10.97 -2.63
N LEU A 141 -10.78 10.72 -3.38
CA LEU A 141 -10.62 9.49 -4.16
C LEU A 141 -10.61 8.26 -3.24
N LEU A 142 -9.82 8.27 -2.18
CA LEU A 142 -9.76 7.17 -1.20
C LEU A 142 -11.11 6.90 -0.55
N ALA A 143 -11.85 7.95 -0.18
CA ALA A 143 -13.20 7.80 0.37
C ALA A 143 -14.14 7.10 -0.63
N ARG A 144 -14.10 7.47 -1.92
CA ARG A 144 -14.87 6.81 -2.98
C ARG A 144 -14.47 5.34 -3.14
N GLU A 145 -13.17 5.03 -3.20
CA GLU A 145 -12.68 3.65 -3.35
C GLU A 145 -12.98 2.78 -2.13
N LEU A 146 -13.04 3.36 -0.93
CA LEU A 146 -13.45 2.66 0.30
C LEU A 146 -14.94 2.33 0.33
N GLN A 147 -15.80 3.16 -0.29
CA GLN A 147 -17.25 2.90 -0.38
C GLN A 147 -17.57 1.74 -1.33
N LYS A 148 -16.81 1.56 -2.42
CA LYS A 148 -17.03 0.47 -3.41
C LYS A 148 -16.90 -0.94 -2.82
N GLY A 149 -16.16 -1.10 -1.71
CA GLY A 149 -15.96 -2.40 -1.06
C GLY A 149 -16.98 -2.74 0.03
N ARG A 150 -18.06 -1.96 0.19
CA ARG A 150 -19.11 -2.15 1.21
C ARG A 150 -20.42 -2.75 0.66
N THR A 151 -20.46 -3.05 -0.64
CA THR A 151 -21.56 -3.71 -1.35
C THR A 151 -21.14 -5.12 -1.75
#